data_AF-A0A183IN09-F1
#
_entry.id   AF-A0A183IN09-F1
#
_cell.length_a   1.000
_cell.length_b   1.000
_cell.length_c   1.000
_cell.angle_alpha   90.00
_cell.angle_beta   90.00
_cell.angle_gamma   90.00
#
_symmetry.space_group_name_H-M   'P 1'
#
loop_
_entity.id
_entity.type
_entity.pdbx_description
1 polymer ?
#
loop_
_entity_poly.entity_id
_entity_poly.type
_entity_poly.pdbx_seq_one_letter_code
_entity_poly.pdbx_strand_id
1 'polypeptide(L)'
;MFKIFRKKDHRETERRVKANDPDANAQYDYAGNYIRTSKYNMFTFLPKNLFEQFQRLANFYFLLLMILQLIPQISSLTSLTTILPLVAVLSITAAKDAIDDLQRRRSDKQVNNRVSYVVREGRLIEEIWQNVNVGDADLLLLSTSEPHGLCYIETAELDGETNLKAKQALPDTASMGDDLTMISRFDGEIVCEPPNNALSSFQGQLIWRNKIYALDSSKLLLRGCRLRNTKWCFGLVLFAGRDTKLMMNSGKTFFKRTSLDRFLNVLIIGIVLFLLSMCTICTVLCGIWEWTTGMEFQIFLPWESFATQNTSTSANVAFIAFLMFFSYAILLNTVVPISLYVSVEVIRFCHSWWINWDRDMYYAKTDTPAKSRTTTLNEELGQIQYIFSDKTGTLTQNIMTFN
;
A
#
# COMPACT_ATOMS: atom_id res chain seq x y z
N MET A 1 1.63 20.89 21.70
CA MET A 1 2.94 20.23 21.85
C MET A 1 2.99 18.99 20.96
N PHE A 2 3.12 19.15 19.64
CA PHE A 2 3.46 18.06 18.71
C PHE A 2 4.29 18.68 17.57
N LYS A 3 5.62 18.70 17.76
CA LYS A 3 6.55 19.02 16.67
C LYS A 3 6.53 17.85 15.70
N ILE A 4 5.83 18.02 14.59
CA ILE A 4 6.00 17.20 13.40
C ILE A 4 7.44 17.45 12.93
N PHE A 5 8.36 16.57 13.31
CA PHE A 5 9.71 16.54 12.75
C PHE A 5 9.59 16.19 11.26
N ARG A 6 9.48 17.22 10.43
CA ARG A 6 9.76 17.13 9.01
C ARG A 6 11.26 16.86 8.89
N LYS A 7 11.65 15.58 8.79
CA LYS A 7 13.02 15.17 8.43
C LYS A 7 13.38 15.98 7.18
N LYS A 8 14.40 16.83 7.24
CA LYS A 8 14.91 17.51 6.05
C LYS A 8 15.35 16.41 5.09
N ASP A 9 14.69 16.29 3.94
CA ASP A 9 15.16 15.44 2.84
C ASP A 9 16.46 16.08 2.32
N HIS A 10 17.58 15.73 2.93
CA HIS A 10 18.88 15.87 2.29
C HIS A 10 18.85 14.90 1.11
N ARG A 11 18.67 15.41 -0.10
CA ARG A 11 18.86 14.62 -1.31
C ARG A 11 20.32 14.18 -1.31
N GLU A 12 20.53 12.87 -1.13
CA GLU A 12 21.83 12.23 -1.26
C GLU A 12 22.41 12.57 -2.63
N THR A 13 23.58 13.21 -2.66
CA THR A 13 24.28 13.57 -3.91
C THR A 13 25.19 12.46 -4.38
N GLU A 14 25.75 11.70 -3.44
CA GLU A 14 26.63 10.55 -3.66
C GLU A 14 26.49 9.60 -2.48
N ARG A 15 26.66 8.30 -2.76
CA ARG A 15 26.63 7.25 -1.73
C ARG A 15 28.05 6.76 -1.47
N ARG A 16 28.42 6.65 -0.19
CA ARG A 16 29.75 6.23 0.26
C ARG A 16 29.63 5.01 1.16
N VAL A 17 30.20 3.90 0.74
CA VAL A 17 30.17 2.64 1.50
C VAL A 17 31.59 2.18 1.75
N LYS A 18 31.95 2.00 3.02
CA LYS A 18 33.22 1.36 3.41
C LYS A 18 33.00 -0.12 3.67
N ALA A 19 33.83 -0.96 3.05
CA ALA A 19 33.77 -2.39 3.26
C ALA A 19 34.18 -2.77 4.69
N ASN A 20 33.45 -3.71 5.29
CA ASN A 20 33.72 -4.27 6.62
C ASN A 20 33.78 -3.25 7.78
N ASP A 21 33.29 -2.01 7.60
CA ASP A 21 33.29 -0.95 8.61
C ASP A 21 31.85 -0.47 8.89
N PRO A 22 31.12 -1.13 9.81
CA PRO A 22 29.75 -0.77 10.15
C PRO A 22 29.65 0.59 10.83
N ASP A 23 30.65 0.99 11.62
CA ASP A 23 30.65 2.24 12.37
C ASP A 23 30.78 3.45 11.43
N ALA A 24 31.66 3.36 10.43
CA ALA A 24 31.77 4.39 9.40
C ALA A 24 30.53 4.46 8.51
N ASN A 25 29.83 3.36 8.29
CA ASN A 25 28.60 3.35 7.49
C ASN A 25 27.39 3.87 8.30
N ALA A 26 27.38 3.70 9.63
CA ALA A 26 26.30 4.14 10.49
C ALA A 26 26.11 5.67 10.50
N GLN A 27 27.16 6.45 10.19
CA GLN A 27 27.07 7.91 10.11
C GLN A 27 26.14 8.43 9.01
N TYR A 28 25.86 7.61 7.98
CA TYR A 28 25.07 8.02 6.81
C TYR A 28 23.56 7.68 6.90
N ASP A 29 23.10 7.03 7.99
CA ASP A 29 21.69 6.66 8.22
C ASP A 29 21.04 5.95 7.00
N TYR A 30 21.78 5.02 6.39
CA TYR A 30 21.31 4.25 5.23
C TYR A 30 20.10 3.37 5.55
N ALA A 31 19.24 3.15 4.55
CA ALA A 31 18.07 2.31 4.70
C ALA A 31 18.47 0.86 5.06
N GLY A 32 17.82 0.30 6.09
CA GLY A 32 17.94 -1.13 6.41
C GLY A 32 17.25 -2.04 5.39
N ASN A 33 17.58 -3.34 5.40
CA ASN A 33 17.05 -4.31 4.43
C ASN A 33 15.62 -4.81 4.73
N TYR A 34 14.99 -4.32 5.80
CA TYR A 34 13.62 -4.69 6.12
C TYR A 34 12.63 -4.15 5.08
N ILE A 35 11.92 -5.05 4.38
CA ILE A 35 10.82 -4.66 3.50
C ILE A 35 9.51 -4.66 4.26
N ARG A 36 8.71 -3.64 4.00
CA ARG A 36 7.33 -3.56 4.45
C ARG A 36 6.43 -3.13 3.31
N THR A 37 5.55 -4.03 2.87
CA THR A 37 4.45 -3.74 1.94
C THR A 37 3.11 -3.56 2.67
N SER A 38 3.03 -3.94 3.95
CA SER A 38 1.87 -3.64 4.81
C SER A 38 1.65 -2.14 5.03
N LYS A 39 0.38 -1.72 5.00
CA LYS A 39 -0.05 -0.32 5.08
C LYS A 39 -0.28 0.17 6.50
N TYR A 40 -0.64 -0.74 7.41
CA TYR A 40 -1.04 -0.41 8.77
C TYR A 40 -0.07 -0.99 9.79
N ASN A 41 0.04 -0.34 10.96
CA ASN A 41 0.58 -0.89 12.20
C ASN A 41 -0.59 -1.24 13.14
N MET A 42 -0.38 -2.01 14.22
CA MET A 42 -1.43 -2.34 15.18
C MET A 42 -2.13 -1.10 15.75
N PHE A 43 -1.36 -0.07 16.12
CA PHE A 43 -1.89 1.19 16.65
C PHE A 43 -2.40 2.15 15.57
N THR A 44 -1.80 2.13 14.38
CA THR A 44 -2.20 3.04 13.30
C THR A 44 -3.31 2.46 12.43
N PHE A 45 -3.73 1.21 12.66
CA PHE A 45 -4.74 0.53 11.88
C PHE A 45 -6.07 1.26 11.99
N LEU A 46 -6.65 1.36 13.18
CA LEU A 46 -7.95 1.98 13.38
C LEU A 46 -8.03 3.43 12.88
N PRO A 47 -7.15 4.37 13.28
CA PRO A 47 -7.29 5.77 12.86
C PRO A 47 -7.08 5.96 11.35
N LYS A 48 -6.10 5.27 10.76
CA LYS A 48 -5.81 5.40 9.33
C LYS A 48 -6.87 4.70 8.47
N ASN A 49 -7.33 3.52 8.90
CA ASN A 49 -8.36 2.78 8.20
C ASN A 49 -9.70 3.53 8.26
N LEU A 50 -10.12 4.06 9.42
CA LEU A 50 -11.32 4.89 9.50
C LEU A 50 -11.21 6.15 8.63
N PHE A 51 -10.06 6.83 8.64
CA PHE A 51 -9.83 7.99 7.77
C PHE A 51 -9.97 7.61 6.29
N GLU A 52 -9.36 6.51 5.86
CA GLU A 52 -9.48 6.00 4.48
C GLU A 52 -10.92 5.57 4.14
N GLN A 53 -11.66 5.01 5.09
CA GLN A 53 -13.06 4.64 4.89
C GLN A 53 -13.96 5.89 4.75
N PHE A 54 -13.74 6.94 5.54
CA PHE A 54 -14.51 8.20 5.44
C PHE A 54 -14.12 9.09 4.26
N GLN A 55 -13.03 8.79 3.55
CA GLN A 55 -12.77 9.40 2.24
C GLN A 55 -13.74 8.93 1.16
N ARG A 56 -14.54 7.89 1.42
CA ARG A 56 -15.64 7.46 0.53
C ARG A 56 -16.87 8.34 0.78
N LEU A 57 -17.45 8.88 -0.29
CA LEU A 57 -18.58 9.81 -0.21
C LEU A 57 -19.77 9.23 0.56
N ALA A 58 -20.06 7.93 0.38
CA ALA A 58 -21.15 7.24 1.09
C ALA A 58 -20.95 7.28 2.62
N ASN A 59 -19.77 6.87 3.08
CA ASN A 59 -19.45 6.80 4.50
C ASN A 59 -19.44 8.20 5.12
N PHE A 60 -18.95 9.20 4.38
CA PHE A 60 -19.00 10.60 4.79
C PHE A 60 -20.44 11.13 4.90
N TYR A 61 -21.30 10.80 3.94
CA TYR A 61 -22.73 11.16 3.98
C TYR A 61 -23.43 10.55 5.21
N PHE A 62 -23.24 9.25 5.48
CA PHE A 62 -23.83 8.62 6.65
C PHE A 62 -23.24 9.13 7.97
N LEU A 63 -21.97 9.53 7.99
CA LEU A 63 -21.36 10.21 9.13
C LEU A 63 -22.06 11.55 9.42
N LEU A 64 -22.31 12.37 8.40
CA LEU A 64 -23.02 13.63 8.56
C LEU A 64 -24.44 13.42 9.07
N LEU A 65 -25.18 12.45 8.52
CA LEU A 65 -26.52 12.11 9.01
C LEU A 65 -26.51 11.62 10.46
N MET A 66 -25.53 10.79 10.82
CA MET A 66 -25.38 10.32 12.20
C MET A 66 -25.15 11.52 13.14
N ILE A 67 -24.27 12.46 12.78
CA ILE A 67 -24.03 13.68 13.57
C ILE A 67 -25.31 14.50 13.70
N LEU A 68 -26.09 14.68 12.63
CA LEU A 68 -27.37 15.40 12.66
C LEU A 68 -28.40 14.70 13.56
N GLN A 69 -28.44 13.37 13.60
CA GLN A 69 -29.34 12.61 14.47
C GLN A 69 -28.96 12.62 15.95
N LEU A 70 -27.70 12.97 16.28
CA LEU A 70 -27.30 13.16 17.69
C LEU A 70 -27.90 14.45 18.28
N ILE A 71 -28.49 15.33 17.45
CA ILE A 71 -29.15 16.56 17.88
C ILE A 71 -30.63 16.26 18.20
N PRO A 72 -31.02 16.20 19.49
CA PRO A 72 -32.36 15.77 19.88
C PRO A 72 -33.49 16.70 19.39
N GLN A 73 -33.20 17.98 19.13
CA GLN A 73 -34.17 18.96 18.64
C GLN A 73 -34.61 18.74 17.20
N ILE A 74 -33.86 17.95 16.44
CA ILE A 74 -34.06 17.73 15.00
C ILE A 74 -34.37 16.26 14.71
N SER A 75 -33.91 15.35 15.57
CA SER A 75 -34.06 13.92 15.36
C SER A 75 -35.49 13.44 15.58
N SER A 76 -36.16 13.04 14.49
CA SER A 76 -37.47 12.37 14.51
C SER A 76 -37.39 10.85 14.69
N LEU A 77 -36.19 10.28 14.58
CA LEU A 77 -35.91 8.85 14.66
C LEU A 77 -34.96 8.55 15.83
N THR A 78 -34.97 7.29 16.30
CA THR A 78 -33.99 6.85 17.29
C THR A 78 -32.60 6.77 16.65
N SER A 79 -31.60 7.37 17.29
CA SER A 79 -30.22 7.42 16.80
C SER A 79 -29.60 6.03 16.56
N LEU A 80 -30.10 5.00 17.25
CA LEU A 80 -29.69 3.61 17.07
C LEU A 80 -29.92 3.09 15.65
N THR A 81 -30.94 3.59 14.94
CA THR A 81 -31.29 3.13 13.58
C THR A 81 -30.25 3.47 12.52
N THR A 82 -29.45 4.52 12.71
CA THR A 82 -28.36 4.89 11.78
C THR A 82 -26.99 4.47 12.26
N ILE A 83 -26.74 4.56 13.58
CA ILE A 83 -25.47 4.16 14.18
C ILE A 83 -25.21 2.68 13.91
N LEU A 84 -26.20 1.81 14.13
CA LEU A 84 -26.00 0.37 14.04
C LEU A 84 -25.60 -0.09 12.62
N PRO A 85 -26.31 0.28 11.53
CA PRO A 85 -25.87 -0.06 10.18
C PRO A 85 -24.50 0.53 9.84
N LEU A 86 -24.25 1.80 10.16
CA LEU A 86 -22.97 2.45 9.86
C LEU A 86 -21.80 1.74 10.55
N VAL A 87 -21.91 1.46 11.84
CA VAL A 87 -20.89 0.72 12.60
C VAL A 87 -20.68 -0.67 12.02
N ALA A 88 -21.74 -1.37 11.62
CA ALA A 88 -21.63 -2.68 10.97
C ALA A 88 -20.85 -2.59 9.64
N VAL A 89 -21.15 -1.61 8.78
CA VAL A 89 -20.44 -1.38 7.51
C VAL A 89 -18.95 -1.15 7.75
N LEU A 90 -18.65 -0.22 8.67
CA LEU A 90 -17.28 0.19 8.95
C LEU A 90 -16.49 -0.97 9.56
N SER A 91 -17.14 -1.78 10.40
CA SER A 91 -16.53 -2.95 11.05
C SER A 91 -16.23 -4.07 10.05
N ILE A 92 -17.16 -4.40 9.14
CA ILE A 92 -16.95 -5.41 8.10
C ILE A 92 -15.81 -4.99 7.17
N THR A 93 -15.82 -3.72 6.74
CA THR A 93 -14.77 -3.16 5.88
C THR A 93 -13.41 -3.16 6.58
N ALA A 94 -13.38 -2.80 7.87
CA ALA A 94 -12.15 -2.84 8.66
C ALA A 94 -11.64 -4.29 8.83
N ALA A 95 -12.51 -5.25 9.14
CA ALA A 95 -12.12 -6.66 9.27
C ALA A 95 -11.50 -7.21 7.98
N LYS A 96 -12.11 -6.91 6.84
CA LYS A 96 -11.59 -7.22 5.50
C LYS A 96 -10.22 -6.60 5.25
N ASP A 97 -10.07 -5.29 5.45
CA ASP A 97 -8.79 -4.59 5.25
C ASP A 97 -7.69 -5.11 6.19
N ALA A 98 -8.06 -5.51 7.41
CA ALA A 98 -7.15 -6.15 8.36
C ALA A 98 -6.66 -7.52 7.86
N ILE A 99 -7.55 -8.34 7.30
CA ILE A 99 -7.19 -9.65 6.72
C ILE A 99 -6.22 -9.45 5.55
N ASP A 100 -6.52 -8.53 4.62
CA ASP A 100 -5.67 -8.24 3.46
C ASP A 100 -4.28 -7.73 3.90
N ASP A 101 -4.20 -6.86 4.91
CA ASP A 101 -2.93 -6.38 5.45
C ASP A 101 -2.15 -7.47 6.20
N LEU A 102 -2.83 -8.35 6.95
CA LEU A 102 -2.21 -9.49 7.62
C LEU A 102 -1.59 -10.47 6.63
N GLN A 103 -2.25 -10.72 5.49
CA GLN A 103 -1.67 -11.55 4.44
C GLN A 103 -0.40 -10.92 3.86
N ARG A 104 -0.38 -9.60 3.64
CA ARG A 104 0.84 -8.89 3.22
C ARG A 104 1.95 -9.01 4.25
N ARG A 105 1.64 -8.85 5.54
CA ARG A 105 2.62 -9.03 6.63
C ARG A 105 3.19 -10.44 6.67
N ARG A 106 2.39 -11.47 6.42
CA ARG A 106 2.88 -12.86 6.34
C ARG A 106 3.87 -13.03 5.18
N SER A 107 3.56 -12.46 4.02
CA SER A 107 4.46 -12.45 2.86
C SER A 107 5.76 -11.67 3.13
N ASP A 108 5.64 -10.48 3.73
CA ASP A 108 6.80 -9.67 4.13
C ASP A 108 7.68 -10.45 5.11
N LYS A 109 7.09 -11.09 6.12
CA LYS A 109 7.80 -11.92 7.11
C LYS A 109 8.54 -13.09 6.46
N GLN A 110 7.94 -13.75 5.46
CA GLN A 110 8.61 -14.83 4.72
C GLN A 110 9.84 -14.34 3.96
N VAL A 111 9.78 -13.15 3.35
CA VAL A 111 10.94 -12.57 2.62
C VAL A 111 12.00 -12.08 3.59
N ASN A 112 11.60 -11.36 4.64
CA ASN A 112 12.50 -10.79 5.64
C ASN A 112 13.18 -11.85 6.51
N ASN A 113 12.60 -13.04 6.65
CA ASN A 113 13.16 -14.16 7.40
C ASN A 113 13.91 -15.18 6.53
N ARG A 114 14.20 -14.87 5.25
CA ARG A 114 15.05 -15.75 4.43
C ARG A 114 16.45 -15.82 5.05
N VAL A 115 17.07 -16.98 4.94
CA VAL A 115 18.44 -17.18 5.38
C VAL A 115 19.40 -16.62 4.32
N SER A 116 20.36 -15.81 4.76
CA SER A 116 21.51 -15.36 3.98
C SER A 116 22.81 -15.67 4.72
N TYR A 117 23.94 -15.57 4.00
CA TYR A 117 25.26 -15.84 4.55
C TYR A 117 26.12 -14.59 4.44
N VAL A 118 26.70 -14.17 5.56
CA VAL A 118 27.51 -12.96 5.65
C VAL A 118 28.90 -13.34 6.14
N VAL A 119 29.93 -12.74 5.55
CA VAL A 119 31.32 -12.95 6.00
C VAL A 119 31.60 -11.98 7.14
N ARG A 120 31.96 -12.51 8.32
CA ARG A 120 32.44 -11.72 9.46
C ARG A 120 33.62 -12.43 10.12
N GLU A 121 34.69 -11.69 10.41
CA GLU A 121 35.88 -12.19 11.10
C GLU A 121 36.47 -13.47 10.45
N GLY A 122 36.46 -13.53 9.12
CA GLY A 122 36.96 -14.67 8.36
C GLY A 122 36.10 -15.94 8.43
N ARG A 123 34.83 -15.82 8.87
CA ARG A 123 33.87 -16.93 8.91
C ARG A 123 32.60 -16.59 8.15
N LEU A 124 31.99 -17.60 7.55
CA LEU A 124 30.65 -17.52 6.99
C LEU A 124 29.63 -17.70 8.12
N ILE A 125 28.84 -16.68 8.39
CA ILE A 125 27.83 -16.68 9.44
C ILE A 125 26.44 -16.66 8.79
N GLU A 126 25.57 -17.55 9.26
CA GLU A 126 24.16 -17.54 8.89
C GLU A 126 23.48 -16.33 9.53
N GLU A 127 22.83 -15.50 8.70
CA GLU A 127 22.08 -14.34 9.14
C GLU A 127 20.69 -14.32 8.50
N ILE A 128 19.80 -13.59 9.15
CA ILE A 128 18.45 -13.39 8.65
C ILE A 128 18.46 -12.20 7.69
N TRP A 129 17.83 -12.34 6.53
CA TRP A 129 17.80 -11.33 5.45
C TRP A 129 17.57 -9.89 5.96
N GLN A 130 16.63 -9.68 6.89
CA GLN A 130 16.36 -8.34 7.43
C GLN A 130 17.49 -7.71 8.26
N ASN A 131 18.39 -8.51 8.84
CA ASN A 131 19.47 -8.05 9.72
C ASN A 131 20.73 -7.63 8.96
N VAL A 132 20.74 -7.83 7.66
CA VAL A 132 21.93 -7.58 6.88
C VAL A 132 21.99 -6.09 6.51
N ASN A 133 22.72 -5.34 7.33
CA ASN A 133 22.98 -3.88 7.23
C ASN A 133 23.93 -3.59 6.09
N VAL A 134 23.69 -2.54 5.26
CA VAL A 134 24.46 -2.23 4.03
C VAL A 134 25.18 -3.48 3.55
N GLY A 135 24.33 -4.49 3.32
CA GLY A 135 24.73 -5.88 3.32
C GLY A 135 23.77 -6.87 2.61
N ASP A 136 22.51 -6.52 2.28
CA ASP A 136 21.62 -7.38 1.46
C ASP A 136 20.66 -6.57 0.57
N ALA A 137 20.85 -6.69 -0.74
CA ALA A 137 20.92 -5.48 -1.56
C ALA A 137 21.28 -5.75 -3.03
N ASP A 138 21.44 -4.67 -3.79
CA ASP A 138 22.30 -4.69 -4.95
C ASP A 138 23.77 -4.82 -4.51
N LEU A 139 24.42 -5.91 -4.96
CA LEU A 139 25.76 -6.34 -4.56
C LEU A 139 26.80 -5.96 -5.62
N LEU A 140 27.91 -5.35 -5.21
CA LEU A 140 29.14 -5.28 -5.99
C LEU A 140 29.86 -6.63 -5.92
N LEU A 141 30.07 -7.27 -7.06
CA LEU A 141 30.76 -8.55 -7.17
C LEU A 141 32.26 -8.41 -6.87
N LEU A 142 32.76 -9.14 -5.86
CA LEU A 142 34.16 -9.13 -5.44
C LEU A 142 34.94 -10.34 -5.98
N SER A 143 34.43 -11.54 -5.75
CA SER A 143 35.06 -12.79 -6.18
C SER A 143 33.99 -13.86 -6.48
N THR A 144 34.35 -14.85 -7.28
CA THR A 144 33.43 -15.89 -7.77
C THR A 144 34.15 -17.22 -7.88
N SER A 145 33.37 -18.31 -7.94
CA SER A 145 33.92 -19.66 -8.14
C SER A 145 34.49 -19.91 -9.55
N GLU A 146 34.06 -19.12 -10.53
CA GLU A 146 34.40 -19.34 -11.94
C GLU A 146 35.70 -18.62 -12.33
N PRO A 147 36.45 -19.14 -13.31
CA PRO A 147 37.68 -18.50 -13.78
C PRO A 147 37.44 -17.08 -14.29
N HIS A 148 38.48 -16.25 -14.22
CA HIS A 148 38.47 -14.84 -14.65
C HIS A 148 37.45 -13.94 -13.90
N GLY A 149 36.97 -14.37 -12.73
CA GLY A 149 36.03 -13.61 -11.92
C GLY A 149 34.63 -13.48 -12.54
N LEU A 150 34.26 -14.43 -13.39
CA LEU A 150 32.94 -14.44 -14.04
C LEU A 150 31.86 -14.94 -13.09
N CYS A 151 30.66 -14.41 -13.25
CA CYS A 151 29.46 -14.85 -12.57
C CYS A 151 28.30 -14.88 -13.55
N TYR A 152 27.44 -15.89 -13.49
CA TYR A 152 26.25 -15.96 -14.33
C TYR A 152 25.00 -15.76 -13.48
N ILE A 153 24.17 -14.82 -13.92
CA ILE A 153 22.90 -14.53 -13.26
C ILE A 153 21.74 -14.67 -14.24
N GLU A 154 20.62 -15.15 -13.72
CA GLU A 154 19.33 -15.16 -14.39
C GLU A 154 18.55 -13.92 -13.95
N THR A 155 18.14 -13.09 -14.91
CA THR A 155 17.40 -11.83 -14.68
C THR A 155 15.93 -11.91 -15.07
N ALA A 156 15.39 -13.11 -15.28
CA ALA A 156 14.01 -13.32 -15.70
C ALA A 156 12.97 -12.62 -14.81
N GLU A 157 13.23 -12.46 -13.51
CA GLU A 157 12.34 -11.76 -12.57
C GLU A 157 12.37 -10.21 -12.71
N LEU A 158 13.39 -9.65 -13.36
CA LEU A 158 13.63 -8.21 -13.50
C LEU A 158 13.27 -7.66 -14.89
N ASP A 159 13.72 -8.35 -15.94
CA ASP A 159 13.62 -7.89 -17.34
C ASP A 159 13.01 -8.92 -18.30
N GLY A 160 12.63 -10.10 -17.79
CA GLY A 160 12.06 -11.17 -18.62
C GLY A 160 13.07 -11.79 -19.59
N GLU A 161 14.37 -11.56 -19.44
CA GLU A 161 15.37 -12.25 -20.25
C GLU A 161 15.67 -13.65 -19.68
N THR A 162 15.61 -14.67 -20.53
CA THR A 162 15.92 -16.07 -20.15
C THR A 162 17.41 -16.39 -20.24
N ASN A 163 18.18 -15.57 -20.94
CA ASN A 163 19.61 -15.79 -21.11
C ASN A 163 20.36 -15.46 -19.82
N LEU A 164 21.35 -16.28 -19.51
CA LEU A 164 22.27 -15.99 -18.41
C LEU A 164 23.11 -14.77 -18.77
N LYS A 165 23.07 -13.75 -17.91
CA LYS A 165 23.93 -12.57 -18.03
C LYS A 165 25.24 -12.84 -17.31
N ALA A 166 26.34 -12.69 -18.02
CA ALA A 166 27.67 -12.72 -17.44
C ALA A 166 27.96 -11.39 -16.72
N LYS A 167 28.40 -11.49 -15.48
CA LYS A 167 28.89 -10.41 -14.61
C LYS A 167 30.36 -10.69 -14.31
N GLN A 168 31.16 -9.65 -14.13
CA GLN A 168 32.60 -9.83 -13.95
C GLN A 168 33.09 -9.03 -12.75
N ALA A 169 33.79 -9.69 -11.85
CA ALA A 169 34.50 -9.09 -10.74
C ALA A 169 35.72 -8.28 -11.24
N LEU A 170 36.22 -7.35 -10.42
CA LEU A 170 37.50 -6.71 -10.74
C LEU A 170 38.63 -7.76 -10.66
N PRO A 171 39.62 -7.75 -11.56
CA PRO A 171 40.71 -8.73 -11.53
C PRO A 171 41.44 -8.76 -10.18
N ASP A 172 41.64 -7.58 -9.59
CA ASP A 172 42.35 -7.43 -8.32
C ASP A 172 41.53 -7.99 -7.15
N THR A 173 40.20 -7.85 -7.16
CA THR A 173 39.34 -8.44 -6.13
C THR A 173 39.08 -9.92 -6.36
N ALA A 174 39.02 -10.36 -7.62
CA ALA A 174 38.81 -11.75 -8.00
C ALA A 174 39.93 -12.66 -7.48
N SER A 175 41.14 -12.11 -7.34
CA SER A 175 42.29 -12.82 -6.75
C SER A 175 42.09 -13.28 -5.30
N MET A 176 41.12 -12.69 -4.57
CA MET A 176 40.78 -13.12 -3.20
C MET A 176 40.13 -14.51 -3.16
N GLY A 177 39.49 -14.94 -4.26
CA GLY A 177 38.88 -16.27 -4.35
C GLY A 177 37.89 -16.55 -3.20
N ASP A 178 38.02 -17.75 -2.62
CA ASP A 178 37.22 -18.25 -1.48
C ASP A 178 37.89 -17.98 -0.12
N ASP A 179 38.93 -17.14 -0.09
CA ASP A 179 39.63 -16.84 1.16
C ASP A 179 38.83 -15.84 1.99
N LEU A 180 38.02 -16.37 2.91
CA LEU A 180 37.19 -15.61 3.84
C LEU A 180 38.02 -14.60 4.67
N THR A 181 39.30 -14.90 4.95
CA THR A 181 40.15 -14.00 5.73
C THR A 181 40.52 -12.76 4.92
N MET A 182 40.80 -12.93 3.62
CA MET A 182 41.07 -11.83 2.70
C MET A 182 39.82 -10.98 2.46
N ILE A 183 38.66 -11.62 2.28
CA ILE A 183 37.36 -10.93 2.13
C ILE A 183 37.01 -10.13 3.39
N SER A 184 37.25 -10.69 4.58
CA SER A 184 37.00 -9.99 5.85
C SER A 184 37.97 -8.84 6.13
N ARG A 185 39.15 -8.84 5.51
CA ARG A 185 40.15 -7.76 5.60
C ARG A 185 40.03 -6.73 4.47
N PHE A 186 39.08 -6.92 3.56
CA PHE A 186 38.85 -6.00 2.46
C PHE A 186 38.38 -4.64 3.00
N ASP A 187 39.14 -3.59 2.72
CA ASP A 187 39.02 -2.24 3.26
C ASP A 187 38.71 -1.20 2.17
N GLY A 188 38.11 -1.63 1.07
CA GLY A 188 37.75 -0.76 -0.05
C GLY A 188 36.65 0.26 0.32
N GLU A 189 36.81 1.50 -0.16
CA GLU A 189 35.77 2.54 -0.09
C GLU A 189 35.11 2.70 -1.46
N ILE A 190 33.78 2.61 -1.50
CA ILE A 190 32.99 2.72 -2.72
C ILE A 190 32.28 4.06 -2.69
N VAL A 191 32.47 4.84 -3.75
CA VAL A 191 31.72 6.08 -4.00
C VAL A 191 30.87 5.86 -5.25
N CYS A 192 29.55 5.90 -5.12
CA CYS A 192 28.63 5.67 -6.23
C CYS A 192 27.51 6.70 -6.31
N GLU A 193 26.81 6.68 -7.43
CA GLU A 193 25.61 7.48 -7.63
C GLU A 193 24.52 7.17 -6.59
N PRO A 194 23.62 8.13 -6.29
CA PRO A 194 22.50 7.89 -5.40
C PRO A 194 21.58 6.80 -5.97
N PRO A 195 20.78 6.14 -5.10
CA PRO A 195 19.84 5.12 -5.52
C PRO A 195 18.92 5.61 -6.66
N ASN A 196 18.92 4.88 -7.79
CA ASN A 196 18.08 5.16 -8.96
C ASN A 196 17.27 3.92 -9.40
N ASN A 197 16.27 4.13 -10.26
CA ASN A 197 15.42 3.07 -10.80
C ASN A 197 15.93 2.50 -12.14
N ALA A 198 17.07 2.96 -12.66
CA ALA A 198 17.60 2.51 -13.94
C ALA A 198 18.35 1.18 -13.77
N LEU A 199 17.71 0.07 -14.13
CA LEU A 199 18.28 -1.28 -13.97
C LEU A 199 19.62 -1.46 -14.70
N SER A 200 19.77 -0.87 -15.88
CA SER A 200 20.96 -1.01 -16.74
C SER A 200 22.11 -0.06 -16.41
N SER A 201 21.84 1.09 -15.79
CA SER A 201 22.85 2.13 -15.52
C SER A 201 23.37 2.02 -14.10
N PHE A 202 24.67 1.86 -13.91
CA PHE A 202 25.29 2.01 -12.60
C PHE A 202 26.65 2.68 -12.79
N GLN A 203 26.92 3.73 -12.03
CA GLN A 203 28.20 4.44 -12.03
C GLN A 203 28.74 4.57 -10.61
N GLY A 204 29.98 4.14 -10.42
CA GLY A 204 30.70 4.31 -9.17
C GLY A 204 32.19 4.09 -9.32
N GLN A 205 32.90 4.28 -8.22
CA GLN A 205 34.34 4.08 -8.14
C GLN A 205 34.67 3.33 -6.85
N LEU A 206 35.53 2.32 -6.96
CA LEU A 206 36.12 1.63 -5.83
C LEU A 206 37.51 2.21 -5.59
N ILE A 207 37.75 2.73 -4.40
CA ILE A 207 39.04 3.21 -3.93
C ILE A 207 39.63 2.11 -3.05
N TRP A 208 40.68 1.46 -3.52
CA TRP A 208 41.34 0.37 -2.80
C TRP A 208 42.85 0.38 -3.04
N ARG A 209 43.65 0.28 -1.97
CA ARG A 209 45.14 0.29 -2.04
C ARG A 209 45.72 1.46 -2.86
N ASN A 210 45.21 2.68 -2.65
CA ASN A 210 45.56 3.89 -3.41
C ASN A 210 45.32 3.81 -4.93
N LYS A 211 44.51 2.85 -5.38
CA LYS A 211 44.03 2.74 -6.77
C LYS A 211 42.54 3.01 -6.83
N ILE A 212 42.12 3.57 -7.96
CA ILE A 212 40.72 3.86 -8.25
C ILE A 212 40.28 2.95 -9.39
N TYR A 213 39.22 2.17 -9.17
CA TYR A 213 38.62 1.28 -10.16
C TYR A 213 37.24 1.78 -10.54
N ALA A 214 36.95 1.89 -11.84
CA ALA A 214 35.63 2.25 -12.31
C ALA A 214 34.64 1.07 -12.14
N LEU A 215 33.49 1.35 -11.55
CA LEU A 215 32.40 0.41 -11.34
C LEU A 215 31.26 0.71 -12.30
N ASP A 216 30.84 -0.32 -13.02
CA ASP A 216 29.74 -0.27 -13.98
C ASP A 216 28.69 -1.33 -13.62
N SER A 217 27.55 -1.29 -14.30
CA SER A 217 26.46 -2.27 -14.14
C SER A 217 26.90 -3.73 -14.33
N SER A 218 27.96 -3.99 -15.12
CA SER A 218 28.53 -5.35 -15.30
C SER A 218 29.12 -5.97 -14.03
N LYS A 219 29.42 -5.14 -13.01
CA LYS A 219 30.00 -5.56 -11.73
C LYS A 219 28.95 -5.65 -10.62
N LEU A 220 27.70 -5.28 -10.91
CA LEU A 220 26.59 -5.24 -9.96
C LEU A 220 25.65 -6.44 -10.14
N LEU A 221 25.32 -7.11 -9.04
CA LEU A 221 24.27 -8.13 -8.93
C LEU A 221 23.05 -7.48 -8.29
N LEU A 222 21.95 -7.40 -9.03
CA LEU A 222 20.73 -6.76 -8.53
C LEU A 222 19.92 -7.71 -7.65
N ARG A 223 19.15 -7.13 -6.74
CA ARG A 223 18.11 -7.84 -6.01
C ARG A 223 17.08 -8.47 -6.97
N GLY A 224 16.78 -9.75 -6.78
CA GLY A 224 15.83 -10.51 -7.63
C GLY A 224 16.51 -11.32 -8.73
N CYS A 225 17.80 -11.11 -8.98
CA CYS A 225 18.59 -12.01 -9.80
C CYS A 225 18.78 -13.36 -9.11
N ARG A 226 18.79 -14.45 -9.88
CA ARG A 226 19.17 -15.77 -9.38
C ARG A 226 20.57 -16.15 -9.87
N LEU A 227 21.42 -16.56 -8.95
CA LEU A 227 22.74 -17.08 -9.27
C LEU A 227 22.61 -18.44 -9.99
N ARG A 228 23.29 -18.61 -11.12
CA ARG A 228 23.25 -19.83 -11.95
C ARG A 228 24.65 -20.17 -12.44
N ASN A 229 24.92 -21.45 -12.73
CA ASN A 229 26.20 -21.91 -13.29
C ASN A 229 27.45 -21.36 -12.58
N THR A 230 27.32 -21.09 -11.29
CA THR A 230 28.33 -20.53 -10.38
C THR A 230 28.02 -21.09 -9.01
N LYS A 231 29.02 -21.66 -8.34
CA LYS A 231 28.82 -22.33 -7.04
C LYS A 231 28.64 -21.33 -5.91
N TRP A 232 29.44 -20.27 -5.94
CA TRP A 232 29.42 -19.21 -4.95
C TRP A 232 29.92 -17.91 -5.58
N CYS A 233 29.52 -16.80 -4.98
CA CYS A 233 30.08 -15.49 -5.24
C CYS A 233 30.09 -14.68 -3.95
N PHE A 234 31.15 -13.90 -3.74
CA PHE A 234 31.22 -12.92 -2.67
C PHE A 234 30.97 -11.54 -3.25
N GLY A 235 30.17 -10.74 -2.55
CA GLY A 235 29.87 -9.38 -2.94
C GLY A 235 29.85 -8.45 -1.75
N LEU A 236 30.24 -7.20 -1.99
CA LEU A 236 30.00 -6.11 -1.07
C LEU A 236 28.65 -5.49 -1.40
N VAL A 237 27.96 -5.00 -0.39
CA VAL A 237 26.65 -4.42 -0.62
C VAL A 237 26.68 -2.92 -0.74
N LEU A 238 25.93 -2.42 -1.72
CA LEU A 238 25.80 -1.00 -1.96
C LEU A 238 24.44 -0.44 -1.54
N PHE A 239 23.34 -1.09 -1.92
CA PHE A 239 21.98 -0.54 -1.75
C PHE A 239 21.03 -1.51 -1.05
N ALA A 240 20.59 -1.24 0.17
CA ALA A 240 19.74 -2.15 0.93
C ALA A 240 18.25 -1.75 0.96
N GLY A 241 17.37 -2.75 1.08
CA GLY A 241 15.94 -2.54 1.30
C GLY A 241 15.26 -1.69 0.22
N ARG A 242 14.74 -0.52 0.61
CA ARG A 242 14.03 0.42 -0.28
C ARG A 242 14.93 1.08 -1.33
N ASP A 243 16.24 1.11 -1.08
CA ASP A 243 17.22 1.73 -1.98
C ASP A 243 17.69 0.77 -3.07
N THR A 244 17.25 -0.48 -3.07
CA THR A 244 17.51 -1.40 -4.18
C THR A 244 16.77 -0.96 -5.43
N LYS A 245 17.38 -1.18 -6.60
CA LYS A 245 16.75 -0.81 -7.89
C LYS A 245 15.41 -1.50 -8.13
N LEU A 246 15.28 -2.75 -7.68
CA LEU A 246 14.01 -3.48 -7.71
C LEU A 246 12.93 -2.76 -6.89
N MET A 247 13.26 -2.33 -5.67
CA MET A 247 12.30 -1.65 -4.79
C MET A 247 11.98 -0.23 -5.25
N MET A 248 12.89 0.45 -5.94
CA MET A 248 12.60 1.74 -6.58
C MET A 248 11.69 1.62 -7.81
N ASN A 249 11.76 0.50 -8.53
CA ASN A 249 10.77 0.18 -9.57
C ASN A 249 9.45 -0.36 -8.97
N SER A 250 9.46 -0.75 -7.69
CA SER A 250 8.24 -1.13 -6.98
C SER A 250 7.43 0.11 -6.64
N GLY A 251 6.36 0.34 -7.40
CA GLY A 251 5.44 1.45 -7.14
C GLY A 251 4.85 1.42 -5.71
N LYS A 252 4.51 2.59 -5.18
CA LYS A 252 3.81 2.68 -3.89
C LYS A 252 2.45 1.99 -4.00
N THR A 253 2.10 1.14 -3.03
CA THR A 253 0.79 0.48 -3.00
C THR A 253 -0.32 1.49 -2.73
N PHE A 254 -0.99 2.00 -3.76
CA PHE A 254 -2.17 2.86 -3.61
C PHE A 254 -3.44 2.04 -3.36
N PHE A 255 -4.51 2.71 -2.90
CA PHE A 255 -5.84 2.09 -2.86
C PHE A 255 -6.43 2.12 -4.27
N LYS A 256 -6.68 0.94 -4.85
CA LYS A 256 -7.29 0.83 -6.18
C LYS A 256 -8.80 1.05 -6.05
N ARG A 257 -9.37 1.94 -6.86
CA ARG A 257 -10.81 2.22 -6.94
C ARG A 257 -11.38 1.59 -8.20
N THR A 258 -12.51 0.89 -8.07
CA THR A 258 -13.16 0.23 -9.22
C THR A 258 -14.03 1.21 -10.02
N SER A 259 -14.41 0.82 -11.23
CA SER A 259 -15.39 1.49 -12.07
C SER A 259 -16.75 1.56 -11.36
N LEU A 260 -17.12 0.47 -10.67
CA LEU A 260 -18.31 0.37 -9.84
C LEU A 260 -18.28 1.40 -8.70
N ASP A 261 -17.13 1.58 -8.03
CA ASP A 261 -17.00 2.60 -6.98
C ASP A 261 -17.26 4.02 -7.53
N ARG A 262 -16.81 4.31 -8.77
CA ARG A 262 -17.08 5.62 -9.41
C ARG A 262 -18.55 5.77 -9.76
N PHE A 263 -19.17 4.73 -10.31
CA PHE A 263 -20.59 4.71 -10.63
C PHE A 263 -21.47 4.92 -9.39
N LEU A 264 -21.17 4.21 -8.31
CA LEU A 264 -21.84 4.38 -7.01
C LEU A 264 -21.71 5.81 -6.47
N ASN A 265 -20.52 6.42 -6.57
CA ASN A 265 -20.33 7.81 -6.16
C ASN A 265 -21.20 8.80 -6.96
N VAL A 266 -21.33 8.60 -8.28
CA VAL A 266 -22.22 9.42 -9.12
C VAL A 266 -23.68 9.26 -8.70
N LEU A 267 -24.12 8.02 -8.44
CA LEU A 267 -25.47 7.76 -7.95
C LEU A 267 -25.74 8.43 -6.60
N ILE A 268 -24.79 8.38 -5.65
CA ILE A 268 -24.94 9.07 -4.35
C ILE A 268 -25.14 10.55 -4.56
N ILE A 269 -24.29 11.20 -5.37
CA ILE A 269 -24.39 12.63 -5.62
C ILE A 269 -25.78 12.95 -6.19
N GLY A 270 -26.27 12.16 -7.15
CA GLY A 270 -27.62 12.31 -7.70
C GLY A 270 -28.72 12.17 -6.64
N ILE A 271 -28.65 11.15 -5.79
CA ILE A 271 -29.65 10.90 -4.74
C ILE A 271 -29.61 11.99 -3.67
N VAL A 272 -28.42 12.45 -3.25
CA VAL A 272 -28.28 13.52 -2.26
C VAL A 272 -28.85 14.84 -2.80
N LEU A 273 -28.61 15.17 -4.08
CA LEU A 273 -29.22 16.35 -4.70
C LEU A 273 -30.75 16.23 -4.77
N PHE A 274 -31.28 15.05 -5.11
CA PHE A 274 -32.71 14.78 -5.10
C PHE A 274 -33.31 14.91 -3.68
N LEU A 275 -32.64 14.36 -2.67
CA LEU A 275 -33.04 14.46 -1.27
C LEU A 275 -33.07 15.93 -0.80
N LEU A 276 -32.04 16.70 -1.10
CA LEU A 276 -31.97 18.12 -0.74
C LEU A 276 -33.13 18.90 -1.39
N SER A 277 -33.46 18.61 -2.65
CA SER A 277 -34.61 19.21 -3.34
C SER A 277 -35.94 18.86 -2.68
N MET A 278 -36.15 17.60 -2.31
CA MET A 278 -37.36 17.20 -1.57
C MET A 278 -37.44 17.87 -0.20
N CYS A 279 -36.33 17.95 0.52
CA CYS A 279 -36.28 18.59 1.84
C CYS A 279 -36.58 20.09 1.75
N THR A 280 -36.07 20.80 0.73
CA THR A 280 -36.39 22.23 0.54
C THR A 280 -37.87 22.43 0.23
N ILE A 281 -38.48 21.59 -0.64
CA ILE A 281 -39.92 21.65 -0.94
C ILE A 281 -40.73 21.43 0.33
N CYS A 282 -40.46 20.36 1.09
CA CYS A 282 -41.16 20.07 2.36
C CYS A 282 -40.98 21.21 3.37
N THR A 283 -39.80 21.82 3.44
CA THR A 283 -39.52 22.94 4.33
C THR A 283 -40.33 24.18 3.97
N VAL A 284 -40.42 24.52 2.69
CA VAL A 284 -41.23 25.65 2.22
C VAL A 284 -42.71 25.41 2.50
N LEU A 285 -43.21 24.21 2.23
CA LEU A 285 -44.60 23.85 2.54
C LEU A 285 -44.91 23.90 4.04
N CYS A 286 -43.98 23.42 4.88
CA CYS A 286 -44.08 23.51 6.33
C CYS A 286 -44.08 24.97 6.81
N GLY A 287 -43.20 25.81 6.28
CA GLY A 287 -43.16 27.24 6.62
C GLY A 287 -44.43 27.99 6.22
N ILE A 288 -45.00 27.68 5.04
CA ILE A 288 -46.30 28.25 4.61
C ILE A 288 -47.41 27.81 5.56
N TRP A 289 -47.47 26.52 5.91
CA TRP A 289 -48.49 25.98 6.79
C TRP A 289 -48.42 26.55 8.22
N GLU A 290 -47.22 26.68 8.78
CA GLU A 290 -47.01 27.32 10.09
C GLU A 290 -47.45 28.78 10.09
N TRP A 291 -47.19 29.50 8.99
CA TRP A 291 -47.63 30.89 8.82
C TRP A 291 -49.15 31.03 8.72
N THR A 292 -49.82 30.17 7.94
CA THR A 292 -51.26 30.32 7.68
C THR A 292 -52.14 29.70 8.76
N THR A 293 -51.73 28.56 9.32
CA THR A 293 -52.60 27.72 10.14
C THR A 293 -51.96 27.39 11.49
N GLY A 294 -50.65 27.15 11.53
CA GLY A 294 -49.92 26.82 12.77
C GLY A 294 -50.04 27.90 13.85
N MET A 295 -50.07 29.17 13.45
CA MET A 295 -50.30 30.30 14.37
C MET A 295 -51.67 30.25 15.07
N GLU A 296 -52.73 29.79 14.40
CA GLU A 296 -54.07 29.69 14.99
C GLU A 296 -54.22 28.44 15.87
N PHE A 297 -53.48 27.37 15.56
CA PHE A 297 -53.55 26.09 16.24
C PHE A 297 -52.71 25.97 17.53
N GLN A 298 -52.03 27.04 17.95
CA GLN A 298 -51.17 27.02 19.14
C GLN A 298 -51.89 26.68 20.45
N ILE A 299 -53.21 26.87 20.51
CA ILE A 299 -54.03 26.50 21.67
C ILE A 299 -54.07 24.97 21.84
N PHE A 300 -54.03 24.22 20.74
CA PHE A 300 -54.09 22.76 20.74
C PHE A 300 -52.71 22.11 20.61
N LEU A 301 -51.79 22.73 19.88
CA LEU A 301 -50.43 22.25 19.67
C LEU A 301 -49.42 23.41 19.85
N PRO A 302 -49.03 23.74 21.09
CA PRO A 302 -48.07 24.80 21.35
C PRO A 302 -46.69 24.43 20.80
N TRP A 303 -45.95 25.41 20.30
CA TRP A 303 -44.57 25.21 19.89
C TRP A 303 -43.69 24.87 21.10
N GLU A 304 -42.66 24.04 20.85
CA GLU A 304 -41.70 23.70 21.90
C GLU A 304 -40.93 24.94 22.40
N SER A 305 -40.51 24.90 23.67
CA SER A 305 -39.88 26.02 24.37
C SER A 305 -38.57 26.51 23.73
N PHE A 306 -37.91 25.66 22.93
CA PHE A 306 -36.72 26.04 22.18
C PHE A 306 -37.03 26.83 20.90
N ALA A 307 -38.26 26.72 20.37
CA ALA A 307 -38.70 27.41 19.16
C ALA A 307 -39.32 28.79 19.45
N THR A 308 -39.62 29.09 20.72
CA THR A 308 -40.27 30.32 21.20
C THR A 308 -39.29 31.32 21.83
N GLN A 309 -38.00 31.22 21.51
CA GLN A 309 -36.96 32.08 22.12
C GLN A 309 -36.92 33.52 21.57
N ASN A 310 -37.45 33.78 20.36
CA ASN A 310 -37.43 35.12 19.77
C ASN A 310 -38.76 35.87 19.98
N THR A 311 -38.67 37.18 20.16
CA THR A 311 -39.82 38.09 20.36
C THR A 311 -40.64 38.36 19.09
N SER A 312 -40.12 38.03 17.90
CA SER A 312 -40.82 38.21 16.63
C SER A 312 -41.37 36.89 16.07
N THR A 313 -42.69 36.84 15.83
CA THR A 313 -43.40 35.66 15.31
C THR A 313 -42.83 35.16 13.98
N SER A 314 -42.42 36.07 13.09
CA SER A 314 -41.80 35.72 11.80
C SER A 314 -40.44 35.03 11.96
N ALA A 315 -39.64 35.42 12.96
CA ALA A 315 -38.36 34.78 13.22
C ALA A 315 -38.54 33.37 13.79
N ASN A 316 -39.59 33.14 14.59
CA ASN A 316 -39.91 31.82 15.12
C ASN A 316 -40.34 30.85 14.01
N VAL A 317 -41.22 31.28 13.10
CA VAL A 317 -41.63 30.46 11.94
C VAL A 317 -40.43 30.10 11.05
N ALA A 318 -39.56 31.08 10.77
CA ALA A 318 -38.36 30.84 9.97
C ALA A 318 -37.38 29.87 10.65
N PHE A 319 -37.21 29.98 11.97
CA PHE A 319 -36.38 29.07 12.76
C PHE A 319 -36.95 27.64 12.79
N ILE A 320 -38.25 27.49 12.96
CA ILE A 320 -38.94 26.18 12.90
C ILE A 320 -38.75 25.56 11.52
N ALA A 321 -39.00 26.30 10.43
CA ALA A 321 -38.79 25.80 9.07
C ALA A 321 -37.33 25.35 8.85
N PHE A 322 -36.35 26.12 9.35
CA PHE A 322 -34.94 25.75 9.28
C PHE A 322 -34.62 24.44 10.02
N LEU A 323 -35.16 24.23 11.23
CA LEU A 323 -34.98 22.96 11.95
C LEU A 323 -35.68 21.80 11.25
N MET A 324 -36.89 22.05 10.71
CA MET A 324 -37.67 21.06 9.98
C MET A 324 -36.98 20.58 8.70
N PHE A 325 -36.17 21.43 8.05
CA PHE A 325 -35.33 21.00 6.93
C PHE A 325 -34.44 19.81 7.28
N PHE A 326 -33.71 19.90 8.41
CA PHE A 326 -32.84 18.82 8.86
C PHE A 326 -33.64 17.62 9.37
N SER A 327 -34.82 17.84 9.98
CA SER A 327 -35.71 16.75 10.41
C SER A 327 -36.24 15.94 9.22
N TYR A 328 -36.63 16.61 8.12
CA TYR A 328 -37.01 15.95 6.87
C TYR A 328 -35.82 15.24 6.21
N ALA A 329 -34.62 15.82 6.24
CA ALA A 329 -33.42 15.14 5.74
C ALA A 329 -33.11 13.84 6.51
N ILE A 330 -33.36 13.84 7.83
CA ILE A 330 -33.25 12.64 8.67
C ILE A 330 -34.34 11.63 8.32
N LEU A 331 -35.59 12.07 8.22
CA LEU A 331 -36.75 11.19 7.96
C LEU A 331 -36.67 10.52 6.57
N LEU A 332 -36.20 11.26 5.56
CA LEU A 332 -36.06 10.78 4.18
C LEU A 332 -34.68 10.15 3.90
N ASN A 333 -33.85 9.91 4.92
CA ASN A 333 -32.51 9.33 4.71
C ASN A 333 -32.54 7.92 4.10
N THR A 334 -33.68 7.23 4.20
CA THR A 334 -33.89 5.87 3.67
C THR A 334 -33.79 5.81 2.14
N VAL A 335 -33.85 6.97 1.47
CA VAL A 335 -33.64 7.09 0.02
C VAL A 335 -32.20 6.71 -0.37
N VAL A 336 -31.21 6.86 0.53
CA VAL A 336 -29.85 6.34 0.31
C VAL A 336 -29.71 5.00 1.02
N PRO A 337 -29.83 3.85 0.32
CA PRO A 337 -29.80 2.55 0.95
C PRO A 337 -28.38 2.21 1.46
N ILE A 338 -28.17 2.28 2.78
CA ILE A 338 -26.93 1.81 3.43
C ILE A 338 -26.65 0.35 3.05
N SER A 339 -27.70 -0.46 2.98
CA SER A 339 -27.66 -1.88 2.64
C SER A 339 -27.04 -2.16 1.28
N LEU A 340 -27.20 -1.27 0.28
CA LEU A 340 -26.59 -1.43 -1.03
C LEU A 340 -25.06 -1.50 -0.91
N TYR A 341 -24.46 -0.59 -0.15
CA TYR A 341 -23.01 -0.53 0.04
C TYR A 341 -22.46 -1.72 0.80
N VAL A 342 -23.15 -2.11 1.88
CA VAL A 342 -22.78 -3.30 2.65
C VAL A 342 -22.83 -4.54 1.77
N SER A 343 -23.90 -4.68 1.00
CA SER A 343 -24.10 -5.85 0.15
C SER A 343 -23.00 -5.97 -0.88
N VAL A 344 -22.63 -4.88 -1.56
CA VAL A 344 -21.51 -4.88 -2.52
C VAL A 344 -20.19 -5.30 -1.86
N GLU A 345 -19.90 -4.80 -0.65
CA GLU A 345 -18.67 -5.16 0.06
C GLU A 345 -18.65 -6.63 0.51
N VAL A 346 -19.77 -7.15 1.02
CA VAL A 346 -19.92 -8.57 1.40
C VAL A 346 -19.81 -9.47 0.17
N ILE A 347 -20.46 -9.11 -0.93
CA ILE A 347 -20.39 -9.83 -2.21
C ILE A 347 -18.94 -9.91 -2.68
N ARG A 348 -18.23 -8.77 -2.74
CA ARG A 348 -16.80 -8.72 -3.11
C ARG A 348 -15.94 -9.65 -2.25
N PHE A 349 -16.18 -9.68 -0.94
CA PHE A 349 -15.50 -10.57 -0.02
C PHE A 349 -15.78 -12.05 -0.30
N CYS A 350 -17.05 -12.42 -0.47
CA CYS A 350 -17.45 -13.79 -0.84
C CYS A 350 -16.84 -14.25 -2.17
N HIS A 351 -16.85 -13.41 -3.20
CA HIS A 351 -16.23 -13.71 -4.50
C HIS A 351 -14.72 -13.95 -4.38
N SER A 352 -14.03 -13.18 -3.53
CA SER A 352 -12.59 -13.40 -3.27
C SER A 352 -12.34 -14.79 -2.70
N TRP A 353 -13.23 -15.27 -1.82
CA TRP A 353 -13.12 -16.62 -1.27
C TRP A 353 -13.43 -17.71 -2.29
N TRP A 354 -14.45 -17.53 -3.12
CA TRP A 354 -14.75 -18.47 -4.20
C TRP A 354 -13.59 -18.65 -5.17
N ILE A 355 -12.91 -17.56 -5.56
CA ILE A 355 -11.68 -17.64 -6.37
C ILE A 355 -10.61 -18.49 -5.68
N ASN A 356 -10.46 -18.39 -4.36
CA ASN A 356 -9.45 -19.15 -3.62
C ASN A 356 -9.81 -20.63 -3.45
N TRP A 357 -11.09 -20.99 -3.54
CA TRP A 357 -11.58 -22.37 -3.38
C TRP A 357 -11.76 -23.11 -4.69
N ASP A 358 -11.56 -22.44 -5.81
CA ASP A 358 -11.69 -23.05 -7.12
C ASP A 358 -10.61 -24.12 -7.35
N ARG A 359 -11.05 -25.36 -7.61
CA ARG A 359 -10.18 -26.50 -7.88
C ARG A 359 -9.63 -26.47 -9.31
N ASP A 360 -10.31 -25.83 -10.24
CA ASP A 360 -9.86 -25.76 -11.63
C ASP A 360 -8.71 -24.75 -11.79
N MET A 361 -8.62 -23.77 -10.88
CA MET A 361 -7.50 -22.82 -10.81
C MET A 361 -6.36 -23.28 -9.88
N TYR A 362 -6.31 -24.57 -9.52
CA TYR A 362 -5.25 -25.16 -8.70
C TYR A 362 -4.13 -25.76 -9.57
N TYR A 363 -2.88 -25.39 -9.30
CA TYR A 363 -1.72 -25.92 -10.02
C TYR A 363 -1.02 -27.02 -9.23
N ALA A 364 -1.24 -28.26 -9.68
CA ALA A 364 -0.82 -29.48 -8.96
C ALA A 364 0.71 -29.68 -8.88
N LYS A 365 1.49 -29.21 -9.86
CA LYS A 365 2.95 -29.45 -9.88
C LYS A 365 3.69 -28.74 -8.76
N THR A 366 3.20 -27.58 -8.31
CA THR A 366 3.83 -26.81 -7.22
C THR A 366 2.95 -26.67 -5.99
N ASP A 367 1.82 -27.40 -5.92
CA ASP A 367 0.84 -27.31 -4.82
C ASP A 367 0.43 -25.85 -4.51
N THR A 368 0.07 -25.11 -5.57
CA THR A 368 -0.27 -23.70 -5.46
C THR A 368 -1.72 -23.46 -5.89
N PRO A 369 -2.63 -23.11 -4.95
CA PRO A 369 -3.98 -22.68 -5.29
C PRO A 369 -4.01 -21.23 -5.80
N ALA A 370 -5.09 -20.88 -6.49
CA ALA A 370 -5.40 -19.49 -6.78
C ALA A 370 -5.53 -18.68 -5.48
N LYS A 371 -4.97 -17.46 -5.48
CA LYS A 371 -4.99 -16.58 -4.31
C LYS A 371 -5.31 -15.16 -4.71
N SER A 372 -6.54 -14.74 -4.45
CA SER A 372 -6.99 -13.36 -4.51
C SER A 372 -6.32 -12.57 -3.37
N ARG A 373 -5.34 -11.73 -3.73
CA ARG A 373 -4.60 -10.86 -2.80
C ARG A 373 -5.30 -9.52 -2.55
N THR A 374 -6.38 -9.24 -3.25
CA THR A 374 -7.15 -8.01 -3.14
C THR A 374 -8.60 -8.32 -3.36
N THR A 375 -9.37 -8.11 -2.31
CA THR A 375 -10.80 -8.47 -2.24
C THR A 375 -11.72 -7.50 -2.99
N THR A 376 -11.26 -6.30 -3.38
CA THR A 376 -12.09 -5.27 -4.04
C THR A 376 -12.16 -5.38 -5.56
N LEU A 377 -11.25 -6.09 -6.22
CA LEU A 377 -11.07 -6.02 -7.67
C LEU A 377 -11.77 -7.14 -8.45
N ASN A 378 -12.51 -8.00 -7.78
CA ASN A 378 -13.02 -9.23 -8.41
C ASN A 378 -13.97 -8.95 -9.58
N GLU A 379 -14.78 -7.90 -9.48
CA GLU A 379 -15.72 -7.47 -10.53
C GLU A 379 -15.04 -6.87 -11.77
N GLU A 380 -13.84 -6.30 -11.62
CA GLU A 380 -13.07 -5.74 -12.73
C GLU A 380 -12.54 -6.81 -13.67
N LEU A 381 -12.41 -8.05 -13.19
CA LEU A 381 -11.96 -9.18 -14.01
C LEU A 381 -12.90 -9.42 -15.21
N GLY A 382 -14.19 -9.11 -15.08
CA GLY A 382 -15.16 -9.19 -16.18
C GLY A 382 -15.14 -8.00 -17.14
N GLN A 383 -14.37 -6.95 -16.86
CA GLN A 383 -14.30 -5.71 -17.65
C GLN A 383 -12.94 -5.52 -18.36
N ILE A 384 -12.06 -6.53 -18.30
CA ILE A 384 -10.73 -6.46 -18.90
C ILE A 384 -10.86 -6.44 -20.44
N GLN A 385 -10.37 -5.37 -21.07
CA GLN A 385 -10.30 -5.25 -22.54
C GLN A 385 -8.94 -5.61 -23.10
N TYR A 386 -7.88 -5.38 -22.31
CA TYR A 386 -6.50 -5.57 -22.72
C TYR A 386 -5.78 -6.45 -21.70
N ILE A 387 -5.18 -7.54 -22.17
CA ILE A 387 -4.31 -8.40 -21.38
C ILE A 387 -2.88 -8.12 -21.82
N PHE A 388 -2.13 -7.42 -20.98
CA PHE A 388 -0.68 -7.31 -21.13
C PHE A 388 -0.05 -8.55 -20.53
N SER A 389 0.34 -9.49 -21.39
CA SER A 389 1.04 -10.70 -20.97
C SER A 389 2.54 -10.49 -21.10
N ASP A 390 3.28 -10.86 -20.06
CA ASP A 390 4.71 -11.05 -20.20
C ASP A 390 4.96 -12.29 -21.07
N LYS A 391 6.03 -12.29 -21.86
CA LYS A 391 6.43 -13.44 -22.66
C LYS A 391 7.07 -14.49 -21.77
N THR A 392 8.04 -14.07 -20.97
CA THR A 392 8.92 -14.98 -20.23
C THR A 392 8.31 -15.34 -18.90
N GLY A 393 8.27 -16.64 -18.56
CA GLY A 393 7.69 -17.13 -17.31
C GLY A 393 6.16 -17.05 -17.22
N THR A 394 5.48 -16.43 -18.19
CA THR A 394 4.01 -16.43 -18.30
C THR A 394 3.54 -17.21 -19.53
N LEU A 395 3.95 -16.82 -20.75
CA LEU A 395 3.58 -17.55 -21.97
C LEU A 395 4.49 -18.77 -22.22
N THR A 396 5.78 -18.66 -21.88
CA THR A 396 6.76 -19.74 -22.11
C THR A 396 7.19 -20.41 -20.81
N GLN A 397 7.30 -21.75 -20.81
CA GLN A 397 7.76 -22.54 -19.66
C GLN A 397 9.28 -22.48 -19.42
N ASN A 398 10.00 -21.60 -20.11
CA ASN A 398 11.46 -21.46 -20.09
C ASN A 398 12.21 -22.79 -20.32
N ILE A 399 11.65 -23.66 -21.15
CA ILE A 399 12.26 -24.93 -21.59
C ILE A 399 12.45 -24.83 -23.10
N MET A 400 13.68 -25.06 -23.56
CA MET A 400 14.05 -25.03 -24.98
C MET A 400 14.19 -26.48 -25.47
N THR A 401 13.32 -26.93 -26.37
CA THR A 401 13.41 -28.25 -27.02
C THR A 401 13.87 -28.08 -28.46
N PHE A 402 14.85 -28.89 -28.87
CA PHE A 402 15.23 -28.98 -30.27
C PHE A 402 14.30 -30.00 -30.94
N ASN A 403 13.45 -29.53 -31.87
CA ASN A 403 12.46 -30.35 -32.57
C ASN A 403 12.90 -30.66 -34.00
#